data_AF-A0A3S0ZUY3-F1
#
_entry.id   AF-A0A3S0ZUY3-F1
#
_cell.length_a   1.000
_cell.length_b   1.000
_cell.length_c   1.000
_cell.angle_alpha   90.00
_cell.angle_beta   90.00
_cell.angle_gamma   90.00
#
_symmetry.space_group_name_H-M   'P 1'
#
loop_
_entity.id
_entity.type
_entity.pdbx_description
1 polymer ?
#
loop_
_entity_poly.entity_id
_entity_poly.type
_entity_poly.pdbx_seq_one_letter_code
_entity_poly.pdbx_strand_id
1 'polypeptide(L)' 'MKQETLIALFRAYSQIQQIAAELYAAADIALENNDFDDASLLASRADKIYEELENLDILISELEE' A
#
# COMPACT_ATOMS: atom_id res chain seq x y z
N MET A 1 -12.24 0.41 21.65
CA MET A 1 -11.80 -0.85 21.00
C MET A 1 -10.71 -1.52 21.85
N LYS A 2 -10.41 -2.81 21.67
CA LYS A 2 -9.28 -3.45 22.38
C LYS A 2 -7.95 -2.96 21.80
N GLN A 3 -6.94 -2.77 22.65
CA GLN A 3 -5.62 -2.29 22.24
C GLN A 3 -4.96 -3.22 21.22
N GLU A 4 -5.17 -4.53 21.36
CA GLU A 4 -4.64 -5.54 20.44
C GLU A 4 -5.21 -5.37 19.03
N THR A 5 -6.44 -4.88 18.88
CA THR A 5 -7.05 -4.60 17.58
C THR A 5 -6.39 -3.41 16.90
N LEU A 6 -6.13 -2.31 17.62
CA LEU A 6 -5.39 -1.16 17.08
C LEU A 6 -3.99 -1.58 16.62
N ILE A 7 -3.26 -2.34 17.45
CA ILE A 7 -1.91 -2.82 17.13
C ILE A 7 -1.93 -3.68 15.84
N ALA A 8 -2.92 -4.54 15.68
CA ALA A 8 -3.07 -5.35 14.48
C ALA A 8 -3.33 -4.49 13.23
N LEU A 9 -4.19 -3.48 13.32
CA LEU A 9 -4.49 -2.55 12.23
C LEU A 9 -3.26 -1.74 11.83
N PHE A 10 -2.53 -1.17 12.79
CA PHE A 10 -1.28 -0.45 12.52
C PHE A 10 -0.20 -1.32 11.87
N ARG A 11 -0.09 -2.60 12.28
CA ARG A 11 0.80 -3.55 11.62
C ARG A 11 0.38 -3.81 10.18
N ALA A 12 -0.91 -4.02 9.94
CA ALA A 12 -1.42 -4.23 8.59
C ALA A 12 -1.16 -3.00 7.71
N TYR A 13 -1.43 -1.80 8.21
CA TYR A 13 -1.13 -0.53 7.55
C TYR A 13 0.34 -0.46 7.12
N SER A 14 1.26 -0.69 8.06
CA SER A 14 2.70 -0.63 7.79
C SER A 14 3.14 -1.63 6.71
N GLN A 15 2.56 -2.83 6.72
CA GLN A 15 2.88 -3.88 5.75
C GLN A 15 2.33 -3.57 4.36
N ILE A 16 1.08 -3.09 4.28
CA ILE A 16 0.43 -2.70 3.02
C ILE A 16 1.19 -1.53 2.38
N GLN A 17 1.59 -0.53 3.18
CA GLN A 17 2.40 0.60 2.72
C GLN A 17 3.72 0.12 2.10
N GLN A 18 4.41 -0.81 2.77
CA GLN A 18 5.65 -1.37 2.26
C GLN A 18 5.43 -2.12 0.93
N ILE A 19 4.36 -2.92 0.82
CA ILE A 19 4.04 -3.65 -0.41
C ILE A 19 3.75 -2.69 -1.57
N ALA A 20 2.96 -1.63 -1.34
CA ALA A 20 2.68 -0.63 -2.37
C ALA A 20 3.98 0.04 -2.85
N ALA A 21 4.84 0.44 -1.92
CA ALA A 21 6.13 1.06 -2.23
C ALA A 21 7.06 0.12 -3.03
N GLU A 22 7.12 -1.16 -2.67
CA GLU A 22 7.89 -2.18 -3.40
C GLU A 22 7.41 -2.34 -4.85
N LEU A 23 6.09 -2.32 -5.07
CA LEU A 23 5.52 -2.43 -6.42
C LEU A 23 5.74 -1.16 -7.26
N TYR A 24 5.64 0.03 -6.68
CA TYR A 24 6.00 1.27 -7.39
C TYR A 24 7.48 1.28 -7.77
N ALA A 25 8.38 0.89 -6.86
CA ALA A 25 9.80 0.81 -7.16
C ALA A 25 10.10 -0.21 -8.28
N ALA A 26 9.43 -1.36 -8.28
CA ALA A 26 9.56 -2.34 -9.35
C ALA A 26 9.00 -1.81 -10.68
N ALA A 27 7.90 -1.04 -10.66
CA ALA A 27 7.33 -0.40 -11.84
C ALA A 27 8.31 0.63 -12.43
N ASP A 28 8.97 1.43 -11.60
CA ASP A 28 9.98 2.40 -12.02
C ASP A 28 11.17 1.69 -12.68
N ILE A 29 11.65 0.59 -12.10
CA ILE A 29 12.73 -0.24 -12.69
C ILE A 29 12.29 -0.84 -14.04
N ALA A 30 11.05 -1.33 -14.15
CA ALA A 30 10.52 -1.85 -15.41
C ALA A 30 10.45 -0.74 -16.49
N LEU A 31 10.03 0.46 -16.09
CA LEU A 31 9.97 1.64 -16.96
C LEU A 31 11.36 2.04 -17.46
N GLU A 32 12.37 2.07 -16.58
CA GLU A 32 13.77 2.33 -16.94
C GLU A 32 14.32 1.29 -17.95
N ASN A 33 13.84 0.05 -17.88
CA ASN A 33 14.21 -1.03 -18.80
C ASN A 33 13.37 -1.05 -20.09
N ASN A 34 12.47 -0.08 -20.30
CA ASN A 34 11.49 -0.04 -21.40
C ASN A 34 10.52 -1.24 -21.42
N ASP A 35 10.31 -1.89 -20.28
CA ASP A 35 9.31 -2.94 -20.10
C ASP A 35 7.97 -2.32 -19.69
N PHE A 36 7.29 -1.71 -20.67
CA PHE A 36 6.10 -0.92 -20.43
C PHE A 36 4.90 -1.75 -19.96
N ASP A 37 4.82 -3.02 -20.37
CA ASP A 37 3.75 -3.93 -19.98
C ASP A 37 3.87 -4.27 -18.48
N ASP A 38 5.08 -4.63 -18.02
CA ASP A 38 5.33 -4.89 -16.61
C ASP A 38 5.23 -3.62 -15.75
N ALA A 39 5.74 -2.48 -16.24
CA ALA A 39 5.63 -1.20 -15.53
C ALA A 39 4.16 -0.82 -15.27
N SER A 40 3.32 -0.91 -16.31
CA SER A 40 1.88 -0.63 -16.21
C SER A 40 1.16 -1.60 -15.28
N LEU A 41 1.49 -2.90 -15.37
CA LEU A 41 0.91 -3.91 -14.50
C LEU A 41 1.23 -3.62 -13.03
N LEU A 42 2.51 -3.41 -12.71
CA LEU A 42 3.02 -3.17 -11.35
C LEU A 42 2.43 -1.89 -10.75
N ALA A 43 2.47 -0.78 -11.49
CA ALA A 43 1.88 0.49 -11.05
C ALA A 43 0.37 0.33 -10.78
N SER A 44 -0.38 -0.32 -11.68
CA SER A 44 -1.83 -0.53 -11.48
C SER A 44 -2.18 -1.38 -10.25
N ARG A 45 -1.25 -2.26 -9.81
CA ARG A 45 -1.43 -3.03 -8.58
C ARG A 45 -1.06 -2.21 -7.36
N ALA A 46 0.02 -1.43 -7.44
CA ALA A 46 0.43 -0.51 -6.39
C ALA A 46 -0.69 0.50 -6.06
N ASP A 47 -1.33 1.09 -7.09
CA ASP A 47 -2.45 2.02 -6.93
C ASP A 47 -3.60 1.42 -6.12
N LYS A 48 -4.02 0.19 -6.45
CA LYS A 48 -5.10 -0.50 -5.72
C LYS A 48 -4.74 -0.78 -4.27
N ILE A 49 -3.49 -1.13 -4.01
CA ILE A 49 -3.01 -1.40 -2.65
C ILE A 49 -2.92 -0.09 -1.85
N TYR A 50 -2.55 1.00 -2.52
CA TYR A 50 -2.53 2.33 -1.92
C TYR A 50 -3.94 2.84 -1.59
N GLU A 51 -4.95 2.60 -2.45
CA GLU A 51 -6.36 2.87 -2.12
C GLU A 51 -6.81 2.14 -0.84
N GLU A 52 -6.44 0.86 -0.69
CA GLU A 52 -6.75 0.11 0.54
C GLU A 52 -5.97 0.61 1.76
N LEU A 53 -4.75 1.14 1.56
CA LEU A 53 -3.98 1.80 2.60
C LEU A 53 -4.68 3.07 3.10
N GLU A 54 -5.20 3.90 2.19
CA GLU A 54 -5.94 5.11 2.54
C GLU A 54 -7.22 4.78 3.31
N ASN A 55 -7.96 3.76 2.87
CA ASN A 55 -9.15 3.29 3.60
C ASN A 55 -8.80 2.88 5.05
N LEU A 56 -7.66 2.22 5.23
CA LEU A 56 -7.19 1.80 6.55
C LEU A 56 -6.69 2.97 7.40
N ASP A 57 -6.05 3.98 6.78
CA ASP A 57 -5.62 5.22 7.43
C ASP A 57 -6.80 6.00 8.02
N ILE A 58 -7.85 6.15 7.22
CA ILE A 58 -9.10 6.81 7.62
C ILE A 58 -9.72 6.05 8.80
N LEU A 59 -9.86 4.73 8.68
CA LEU A 59 -10.41 3.89 9.75
C LEU A 59 -9.61 4.01 11.05
N ILE A 60 -8.28 3.97 10.97
CA ILE A 60 -7.41 4.12 12.15
C ILE A 60 -7.61 5.49 12.78
N SER A 61 -7.64 6.55 11.97
CA SER A 61 -7.85 7.93 12.44
C SER A 61 -9.19 8.10 13.16
N GLU A 62 -10.28 7.57 12.58
CA GLU A 62 -11.61 7.57 13.20
C GLU A 62 -11.69 6.80 14.53
N LEU A 63 -10.81 5.82 14.74
CA LEU A 63 -10.75 5.03 15.97
C LEU A 63 -9.90 5.69 17.07
N GLU A 64 -9.09 6.69 16.73
CA GLU A 64 -8.26 7.47 17.67
C GLU A 64 -8.95 8.75 18.17
N GLU A 65 -9.99 9.22 17.48
CA GLU A 65 -10.89 10.33 17.91
C GLU A 65 -11.85 9.91 19.04
#